data_AF-A0ABD5HQK3-F1
#
_entry.id   AF-A0ABD5HQK3-F1
#
_cell.length_a   1.000
_cell.length_b   1.000
_cell.length_c   1.000
_cell.angle_alpha   90.00
_cell.angle_beta   90.00
_cell.angle_gamma   90.00
#
_symmetry.space_group_name_H-M   'P 1'
#
loop_
_entity.id
_entity.type
_entity.pdbx_description
1 polymer ?
#
loop_
_entity_poly.entity_id
_entity_poly.type
_entity_poly.pdbx_seq_one_letter_code
_entity_poly.pdbx_strand_id
1 'polypeptide(L)'
;QENLSEQLRQHPDKQLQQELEAQINRNPLASADRQFIDNLASQQKASNQAKPEEGAVYFVSFSIPEEGLKRMLHETRQYSIPTTLRGLVNNDMKATTAAVMHLVNDGLTDGVQIDPTLYTQYNIRSVPALVVR
;
A
#
# COMPACT_ATOMS: atom_id res chain seq x y z
N GLN A 1 3.10 -13.39 38.78
CA GLN A 1 3.55 -12.37 37.81
C GLN A 1 2.33 -11.94 36.97
N GLU A 2 1.29 -11.38 37.62
CA GLU A 2 -0.02 -11.14 36.96
C GLU A 2 -0.44 -9.66 37.00
N ASN A 3 0.43 -8.76 37.45
CA ASN A 3 0.12 -7.33 37.59
C ASN A 3 0.38 -6.51 36.30
N LEU A 4 1.15 -7.05 35.35
CA LEU A 4 1.53 -6.32 34.13
C LEU A 4 0.40 -6.28 33.10
N SER A 5 -0.38 -7.36 32.98
CA SER A 5 -1.50 -7.49 32.05
C SER A 5 -2.73 -6.64 32.41
N GLU A 6 -2.92 -6.31 33.69
CA GLU A 6 -4.02 -5.45 34.13
C GLU A 6 -3.73 -3.96 33.92
N GLN A 7 -2.46 -3.53 34.02
CA GLN A 7 -2.06 -2.15 33.74
C GLN A 7 -2.17 -1.78 32.25
N LEU A 8 -1.88 -2.72 31.35
CA LEU A 8 -2.06 -2.51 29.90
C LEU A 8 -3.53 -2.41 29.47
N ARG A 9 -4.50 -2.75 30.33
CA ARG A 9 -5.94 -2.54 30.05
C ARG A 9 -6.44 -1.14 30.42
N GLN A 10 -5.74 -0.41 31.28
CA GLN A 10 -6.23 0.87 31.84
C GLN A 10 -5.68 2.12 31.13
N HIS A 11 -4.61 2.00 30.33
CA HIS A 11 -4.01 3.12 29.60
C HIS A 11 -3.51 2.69 28.20
N PRO A 12 -4.39 2.48 27.21
CA PRO A 12 -3.99 1.93 25.92
C PRO A 12 -3.23 2.89 24.97
N ASP A 13 -3.07 4.17 25.30
CA ASP A 13 -2.67 5.15 24.27
C ASP A 13 -1.42 5.98 24.59
N LYS A 14 -1.23 6.44 25.83
CA LYS A 14 -0.17 7.44 26.10
C LYS A 14 1.25 6.89 26.04
N GLN A 15 1.47 5.68 26.55
CA GLN A 15 2.80 5.08 26.57
C GLN A 15 3.25 4.68 25.16
N LEU A 16 2.32 4.17 24.34
CA LEU A 16 2.58 3.81 22.95
C LEU A 16 2.85 5.07 22.10
N GLN A 17 2.10 6.16 22.33
CA GLN A 17 2.36 7.45 21.70
C GLN A 17 3.76 7.97 22.06
N GLN A 18 4.13 7.97 23.35
CA GLN A 18 5.47 8.39 23.79
C GLN A 18 6.59 7.54 23.20
N GLU A 19 6.39 6.23 23.07
CA GLU A 19 7.37 5.33 22.48
C GLU A 19 7.53 5.55 20.96
N LEU A 20 6.44 5.89 20.27
CA LEU A 20 6.44 6.27 18.85
C LEU A 20 7.11 7.63 18.64
N GLU A 21 6.80 8.62 19.46
CA GLU A 21 7.44 9.95 19.46
C GLU A 21 8.95 9.84 19.70
N ALA A 22 9.36 9.02 20.67
CA ALA A 22 10.77 8.76 20.96
C ALA A 22 11.48 8.01 19.83
N GLN A 23 10.77 7.19 19.05
CA GLN A 23 11.34 6.53 17.86
C GLN A 23 11.53 7.51 16.71
N ILE A 24 10.53 8.38 16.45
CA ILE A 24 10.61 9.41 15.41
C ILE A 24 11.73 10.40 15.70
N ASN A 25 11.92 10.78 16.96
CA ASN A 25 13.00 11.67 17.37
C ASN A 25 14.39 10.99 17.31
N ARG A 26 14.45 9.68 17.58
CA ARG A 26 15.72 8.91 17.51
C ARG A 26 16.17 8.62 16.08
N ASN A 27 15.23 8.52 15.14
CA ASN A 27 15.53 8.28 13.74
C ASN A 27 14.74 9.25 12.85
N PRO A 28 15.09 10.55 12.84
CA PRO A 28 14.46 11.50 11.95
C PRO A 28 14.74 11.06 10.52
N LEU A 29 13.68 10.91 9.72
CA LEU A 29 13.79 10.72 8.28
C LEU A 29 14.76 11.78 7.73
N ALA A 30 15.84 11.36 7.07
CA ALA A 30 16.81 12.30 6.55
C ALA A 30 16.12 13.25 5.55
N SER A 31 16.58 14.50 5.49
CA SER A 31 15.95 15.53 4.66
C SER A 31 15.84 15.11 3.19
N ALA A 32 16.81 14.34 2.69
CA ALA A 32 16.81 13.78 1.35
C ALA A 32 15.67 12.77 1.12
N ASP A 33 15.41 11.89 2.10
CA ASP A 33 14.30 10.93 2.03
C ASP A 33 12.95 11.66 2.03
N ARG A 34 12.80 12.73 2.82
CA ARG A 34 11.56 13.55 2.82
C ARG A 34 11.28 14.16 1.45
N GLN A 35 12.29 14.73 0.80
CA GLN A 35 12.12 15.34 -0.52
C GLN A 35 11.83 14.30 -1.61
N PHE A 36 12.43 13.11 -1.50
CA PHE A 36 12.16 12.00 -2.40
C PHE A 36 10.71 11.51 -2.27
N ILE A 37 10.23 11.32 -1.03
CA ILE A 37 8.84 10.91 -0.74
C ILE A 37 7.85 11.98 -1.23
N ASP A 38 8.12 13.26 -1.03
CA ASP A 38 7.27 14.36 -1.49
C ASP A 38 7.18 14.42 -3.02
N ASN A 39 8.31 14.24 -3.71
CA ASN A 39 8.34 14.23 -5.17
C ASN A 39 7.65 12.99 -5.77
N LEU A 40 7.72 11.84 -5.09
CA LEU A 40 6.97 10.64 -5.44
C LEU A 40 5.46 10.84 -5.23
N ALA A 41 5.07 11.36 -4.07
CA ALA A 41 3.68 11.63 -3.74
C ALA A 41 3.06 12.66 -4.71
N SER A 42 3.83 13.67 -5.12
CA SER A 42 3.41 14.67 -6.10
C SER A 42 3.23 14.08 -7.49
N GLN A 43 4.16 13.24 -7.95
CA GLN A 43 4.02 12.51 -9.23
C GLN A 43 2.87 11.51 -9.23
N GLN A 44 2.63 10.84 -8.10
CA GLN A 44 1.49 9.93 -7.94
C GLN A 44 0.16 10.69 -7.92
N LYS A 45 0.09 11.85 -7.26
CA LYS A 45 -1.13 12.70 -7.28
C LYS A 45 -1.42 13.25 -8.67
N ALA A 46 -0.41 13.69 -9.40
CA ALA A 46 -0.57 14.19 -10.77
C ALA A 46 -1.05 13.09 -11.73
N SER A 47 -0.59 11.85 -11.55
CA SER A 47 -1.05 10.70 -12.35
C SER A 47 -2.43 10.17 -11.91
N ASN A 48 -2.81 10.30 -10.63
CA ASN A 48 -4.13 9.89 -10.13
C ASN A 48 -5.25 10.93 -10.30
N GLN A 49 -4.94 12.21 -10.55
CA GLN A 49 -5.97 13.24 -10.83
C GLN A 49 -6.62 13.09 -12.22
N ALA A 50 -6.10 12.21 -13.08
CA ALA A 50 -6.55 12.05 -14.46
C ALA A 50 -7.46 10.82 -14.72
N LYS A 51 -7.82 10.03 -13.70
CA LYS A 51 -8.71 8.87 -13.89
C LYS A 51 -10.11 9.14 -13.29
N PRO A 52 -11.18 8.98 -14.08
CA PRO A 52 -12.50 9.52 -13.79
C PRO A 52 -13.12 8.92 -12.53
N GLU A 53 -13.97 9.72 -11.90
CA GLU A 53 -14.68 9.41 -10.65
C GLU A 53 -15.73 8.29 -10.80
N GLU A 54 -15.95 7.81 -12.03
CA GLU A 54 -16.67 6.58 -12.37
C GLU A 54 -15.66 5.54 -12.90
N GLY A 55 -15.20 4.64 -12.03
CA GLY A 55 -14.16 3.68 -12.40
C GLY A 55 -13.98 2.59 -11.36
N ALA A 56 -13.96 1.34 -11.82
CA ALA A 56 -13.69 0.21 -10.94
C ALA A 56 -12.25 0.26 -10.41
N VAL A 57 -12.02 -0.22 -9.19
CA VAL A 57 -10.70 -0.34 -8.58
C VAL A 57 -10.45 -1.80 -8.25
N TYR A 58 -9.31 -2.31 -8.67
CA TYR A 58 -8.95 -3.69 -8.41
C TYR A 58 -7.90 -3.80 -7.32
N PHE A 59 -8.23 -4.50 -6.25
CA PHE A 59 -7.41 -4.70 -5.07
C PHE A 59 -6.73 -6.07 -5.13
N VAL A 60 -5.40 -6.06 -5.18
CA VAL A 60 -4.55 -7.26 -5.16
C VAL A 60 -3.46 -7.19 -4.08
N SER A 61 -2.98 -8.34 -3.61
CA SER A 61 -1.85 -8.42 -2.69
C SER A 61 -0.88 -9.50 -3.16
N PHE A 62 0.39 -9.37 -2.77
CA PHE A 62 1.42 -10.38 -2.98
C PHE A 62 1.25 -11.65 -2.14
N SER A 63 0.17 -11.73 -1.36
CA SER A 63 -0.33 -13.01 -0.83
C SER A 63 -0.76 -13.95 -1.96
N ILE A 64 -1.08 -13.40 -3.15
CA ILE A 64 -1.36 -14.14 -4.37
C ILE A 64 -0.03 -14.42 -5.10
N PRO A 65 0.21 -15.64 -5.59
CA PRO A 65 1.41 -15.93 -6.37
C PRO A 65 1.46 -15.07 -7.64
N GLU A 66 2.68 -14.80 -8.12
CA GLU A 66 2.91 -13.96 -9.30
C GLU A 66 2.11 -14.39 -10.53
N GLU A 67 2.03 -15.70 -10.79
CA GLU A 67 1.23 -16.29 -11.87
C GLU A 67 -0.25 -15.85 -11.82
N GLY A 68 -0.82 -15.79 -10.61
CA GLY A 68 -2.19 -15.31 -10.41
C GLY A 68 -2.30 -13.82 -10.67
N LEU A 69 -1.38 -13.03 -10.11
CA LEU A 69 -1.33 -11.58 -10.33
C LEU A 69 -1.21 -11.23 -11.82
N LYS A 70 -0.35 -11.93 -12.57
CA LYS A 70 -0.16 -11.73 -14.01
C LYS A 70 -1.46 -11.89 -14.79
N ARG A 71 -2.19 -12.99 -14.53
CA ARG A 71 -3.49 -13.26 -15.16
C ARG A 71 -4.48 -12.14 -14.87
N MET A 72 -4.56 -11.71 -13.61
CA MET A 72 -5.53 -10.72 -13.20
C MET A 72 -5.19 -9.32 -13.72
N LEU A 73 -3.90 -8.97 -13.74
CA LEU A 73 -3.44 -7.72 -14.33
C LEU A 73 -3.74 -7.67 -15.83
N HIS A 74 -3.52 -8.77 -16.55
CA HIS A 74 -3.89 -8.90 -17.96
C HIS A 74 -5.38 -8.60 -18.18
N GLU A 75 -6.27 -9.11 -17.33
CA GLU A 75 -7.71 -8.81 -17.40
C GLU A 75 -7.99 -7.34 -17.08
N THR A 76 -7.46 -6.79 -15.98
CA THR A 76 -7.68 -5.40 -15.60
C THR A 76 -7.20 -4.39 -16.64
N ARG A 77 -6.12 -4.72 -17.37
CA ARG A 77 -5.61 -3.91 -18.48
C ARG A 77 -6.61 -3.83 -19.62
N GLN A 78 -7.26 -4.93 -20.00
CA GLN A 78 -8.29 -4.92 -21.05
C GLN A 78 -9.45 -3.99 -20.70
N TYR A 79 -9.79 -3.90 -19.42
CA TYR A 79 -10.86 -3.05 -18.91
C TYR A 79 -10.37 -1.66 -18.45
N SER A 80 -9.09 -1.32 -18.65
CA SER A 80 -8.46 -0.07 -18.18
C SER A 80 -8.64 0.21 -16.67
N ILE A 81 -8.80 -0.84 -15.87
CA ILE A 81 -9.05 -0.77 -14.43
C ILE A 81 -7.72 -0.55 -13.70
N PRO A 82 -7.56 0.53 -12.91
CA PRO A 82 -6.37 0.70 -12.07
C PRO A 82 -6.28 -0.40 -11.00
N THR A 83 -5.09 -0.96 -10.86
CA THR A 83 -4.80 -1.98 -9.84
C THR A 83 -4.05 -1.39 -8.66
N THR A 84 -4.52 -1.71 -7.45
CA THR A 84 -4.03 -1.20 -6.17
C THR A 84 -3.52 -2.34 -5.27
N LEU A 85 -2.28 -2.20 -4.82
CA LEU A 85 -1.59 -3.05 -3.87
C LEU A 85 -1.73 -2.54 -2.43
N ARG A 86 -1.95 -3.46 -1.48
CA ARG A 86 -2.11 -3.13 -0.05
C ARG A 86 -0.85 -2.51 0.56
N GLY A 87 0.33 -2.83 0.04
CA GLY A 87 1.58 -2.38 0.64
C GLY A 87 2.79 -3.20 0.19
N LEU A 88 3.77 -3.27 1.09
CA LEU A 88 5.07 -3.90 0.90
C LEU A 88 4.97 -5.43 0.82
N VAL A 89 5.66 -6.05 -0.15
CA VAL A 89 6.03 -7.47 -0.17
C VAL A 89 6.90 -7.76 1.04
N ASN A 90 6.49 -8.68 1.92
CA ASN A 90 7.33 -9.16 3.02
C ASN A 90 8.01 -8.04 3.85
N ASN A 91 7.34 -6.88 3.99
CA ASN A 91 7.90 -5.70 4.66
C ASN A 91 9.17 -5.12 4.00
N ASP A 92 9.39 -5.40 2.71
CA ASP A 92 10.61 -5.04 1.99
C ASP A 92 10.30 -4.23 0.71
N MET A 93 10.78 -2.99 0.67
CA MET A 93 10.60 -2.09 -0.48
C MET A 93 11.29 -2.61 -1.73
N LYS A 94 12.46 -3.25 -1.61
CA LYS A 94 13.23 -3.72 -2.76
C LYS A 94 12.53 -4.89 -3.43
N ALA A 95 12.02 -5.83 -2.63
CA ALA A 95 11.21 -6.94 -3.12
C ALA A 95 9.92 -6.44 -3.79
N THR A 96 9.29 -5.42 -3.20
CA THR A 96 8.07 -4.80 -3.76
C THR A 96 8.35 -4.16 -5.12
N THR A 97 9.40 -3.34 -5.21
CA THR A 97 9.78 -2.69 -6.47
C THR A 97 10.14 -3.70 -7.53
N ALA A 98 10.87 -4.77 -7.19
CA ALA A 98 11.22 -5.83 -8.14
C ALA A 98 9.97 -6.55 -8.66
N ALA A 99 9.02 -6.88 -7.78
CA ALA A 99 7.78 -7.53 -8.17
C ALA A 99 6.89 -6.61 -9.02
N VAL A 100 6.74 -5.34 -8.64
CA VAL A 100 6.00 -4.34 -9.43
C VAL A 100 6.67 -4.12 -10.78
N MET A 101 7.99 -3.99 -10.83
CA MET A 101 8.76 -3.87 -12.07
C MET A 101 8.56 -5.08 -12.96
N HIS A 102 8.55 -6.29 -12.41
CA HIS A 102 8.29 -7.51 -13.18
C HIS A 102 6.88 -7.50 -13.78
N LEU A 103 5.87 -7.08 -13.01
CA LEU A 103 4.48 -6.95 -13.48
C LEU A 103 4.31 -5.86 -14.56
N VAL A 104 5.07 -4.77 -14.49
CA VAL A 104 5.04 -3.66 -15.46
C VAL A 104 5.85 -3.99 -16.73
N ASN A 105 7.03 -4.61 -16.59
CA ASN A 105 7.91 -4.96 -17.71
C ASN A 105 7.28 -6.03 -18.61
N ASP A 106 6.51 -6.95 -18.03
CA ASP A 106 5.68 -7.93 -18.76
C ASP A 106 4.51 -7.25 -19.52
N GLY A 107 4.37 -5.92 -19.44
CA GLY A 107 3.38 -5.13 -20.16
C GLY A 107 1.95 -5.26 -19.62
N LEU A 108 1.78 -5.89 -18.45
CA LEU A 108 0.48 -6.29 -17.93
C LEU A 108 -0.28 -5.16 -17.26
N THR A 109 0.39 -4.05 -16.94
CA THR A 109 -0.25 -2.85 -16.36
C THR A 109 0.56 -1.60 -16.65
N ASP A 110 -0.11 -0.45 -16.74
CA ASP A 110 0.50 0.87 -16.95
C ASP A 110 1.19 1.41 -15.67
N GLY A 111 0.96 0.73 -14.55
CA GLY A 111 1.50 1.03 -13.24
C GLY A 111 0.71 0.28 -12.17
N VAL A 112 1.30 0.09 -10.99
CA VAL A 112 0.58 -0.44 -9.83
C VAL A 112 0.62 0.61 -8.73
N GLN A 113 -0.55 0.96 -8.20
CA GLN A 113 -0.64 1.92 -7.11
C GLN A 113 -0.46 1.18 -5.79
N ILE A 114 0.41 1.67 -4.91
CA ILE A 114 0.54 1.15 -3.54
C ILE A 114 -0.14 2.12 -2.61
N ASP A 115 -1.29 1.73 -2.04
CA ASP A 115 -2.05 2.58 -1.14
C ASP A 115 -2.76 1.73 -0.05
N PRO A 116 -2.17 1.62 1.16
CA PRO A 116 -2.79 0.89 2.27
C PRO A 116 -4.07 1.55 2.78
N THR A 117 -4.26 2.84 2.53
CA THR A 117 -5.38 3.63 3.02
C THR A 117 -6.67 3.23 2.31
N LEU A 118 -6.62 3.03 0.99
CA LEU A 118 -7.76 2.57 0.20
C LEU A 118 -8.28 1.20 0.69
N TYR A 119 -7.39 0.28 1.07
CA TYR A 119 -7.81 -1.02 1.64
C TYR A 119 -8.61 -0.86 2.92
N THR A 120 -8.20 0.09 3.77
CA THR A 120 -8.88 0.39 5.02
C THR A 120 -10.21 1.09 4.75
N GLN A 121 -10.21 2.07 3.84
CA GLN A 121 -11.40 2.85 3.47
C GLN A 121 -12.50 1.97 2.87
N TYR A 122 -12.15 1.05 1.98
CA TYR A 122 -13.10 0.10 1.38
C TYR A 122 -13.30 -1.18 2.21
N ASN A 123 -12.68 -1.27 3.41
CA ASN A 123 -12.73 -2.43 4.30
C ASN A 123 -12.41 -3.75 3.58
N ILE A 124 -11.42 -3.72 2.69
CA ILE A 124 -10.99 -4.88 1.91
C ILE A 124 -10.13 -5.78 2.79
N ARG A 125 -10.73 -6.84 3.32
CA ARG A 125 -10.04 -7.81 4.20
C ARG A 125 -9.43 -8.98 3.42
N SER A 126 -10.09 -9.38 2.35
CA SER A 126 -9.67 -10.47 1.46
C SER A 126 -9.31 -9.93 0.08
N VAL A 127 -8.29 -10.53 -0.54
CA VAL A 127 -7.93 -10.30 -1.93
C VAL A 127 -8.09 -11.59 -2.73
N PRO A 128 -8.39 -11.51 -4.03
CA PRO A 128 -8.66 -10.29 -4.78
C PRO A 128 -10.03 -9.67 -4.51
N ALA A 129 -10.14 -8.35 -4.69
CA ALA A 129 -11.41 -7.65 -4.62
C ALA A 129 -11.54 -6.60 -5.73
N LEU A 130 -12.70 -6.56 -6.39
CA LEU A 130 -13.06 -5.51 -7.36
C LEU A 130 -14.12 -4.63 -6.71
N VAL A 131 -13.86 -3.33 -6.62
CA VAL A 131 -14.84 -2.35 -6.16
C VAL A 131 -15.30 -1.55 -7.37
N VAL A 132 -16.60 -1.54 -7.62
CA VAL A 132 -17.23 -0.69 -8.63
C VAL A 132 -17.90 0.46 -7.89
N ARG A 133 -17.71 1.67 -8.39
CA ARG A 133 -18.25 2.91 -7.85
C ARG A 133 -19.06 3.61 -8.94
#